data_AF-A0A9Q0GHG2-F1
#
_entry.id   AF-A0A9Q0GHG2-F1
#
_cell.length_a   1.000
_cell.length_b   1.000
_cell.length_c   1.000
_cell.angle_alpha   90.00
_cell.angle_beta   90.00
_cell.angle_gamma   90.00
#
_symmetry.space_group_name_H-M   'P 1'
#
loop_
_entity.id
_entity.type
_entity.pdbx_description
1 polymer ?
#
loop_
_entity_poly.entity_id
_entity_poly.type
_entity_poly.pdbx_seq_one_letter_code
_entity_poly.pdbx_strand_id
1 'polypeptide(L)'
;MAETSLHMARDCPWAKHIWSHFDVVLPSRFYATHSTRDWVDVPKPKAYNGARDAKELDNFLFNCKRYFDDMGIRDEAKKVSTASLCLSDLATLWWRRNYMDMERGTVHIDTWADFKREIKAQFYPQNVELEARRFEGQLEQKWGSD
;
A
#
# COMPACT_ATOMS: atom_id res chain seq x y z
N MET A 1 -36.20 1.56 4.17
CA MET A 1 -35.35 1.05 5.27
C MET A 1 -33.88 1.14 4.86
N ALA A 2 -33.36 2.35 4.67
CA ALA A 2 -31.98 2.58 4.24
C ALA A 2 -31.33 3.73 5.02
N GLU A 3 -31.74 3.93 6.28
CA GLU A 3 -31.23 5.01 7.15
C GLU A 3 -30.54 4.51 8.42
N THR A 4 -30.59 3.21 8.69
CA THR A 4 -29.96 2.61 9.88
C THR A 4 -28.48 2.26 9.69
N SER A 5 -27.99 2.13 8.45
CA SER A 5 -26.58 1.81 8.18
C SER A 5 -25.65 3.03 8.22
N LEU A 6 -26.18 4.25 8.09
CA LEU A 6 -25.36 5.47 8.13
C LEU A 6 -25.01 5.92 9.57
N HIS A 7 -25.82 5.52 10.55
CA HIS A 7 -25.63 5.97 11.94
C HIS A 7 -24.54 5.19 12.69
N MET A 8 -24.22 3.97 12.29
CA MET A 8 -23.22 3.14 12.98
C MET A 8 -21.76 3.48 12.60
N ALA A 9 -21.55 4.32 11.58
CA ALA A 9 -20.22 4.78 11.17
C ALA A 9 -19.66 5.91 12.06
N ARG A 10 -20.51 6.56 12.87
CA ARG A 10 -20.12 7.73 13.70
C ARG A 10 -19.25 7.37 14.91
N ASP A 11 -19.32 6.11 15.37
CA ASP A 11 -18.61 5.64 16.56
C ASP A 11 -17.42 4.73 16.24
N CYS A 12 -17.01 4.62 14.97
CA CYS A 12 -15.78 3.93 14.59
C CYS A 12 -14.55 4.80 14.93
N PRO A 13 -13.63 4.35 15.82
CA PRO A 13 -12.48 5.14 16.26
C PRO A 13 -11.53 5.57 15.12
N TRP A 14 -11.54 4.85 13.99
CA TRP A 14 -10.69 5.11 12.81
C TRP A 14 -11.40 5.92 11.70
N ALA A 15 -12.74 6.01 11.71
CA ALA A 15 -13.50 6.68 10.65
C ALA A 15 -13.29 8.21 10.63
N LYS A 16 -12.83 8.78 11.75
CA LYS A 16 -12.55 10.21 11.90
C LYS A 16 -11.35 10.67 11.06
N HIS A 17 -10.43 9.75 10.73
CA HIS A 17 -9.24 10.05 9.92
C HIS A 17 -9.40 9.71 8.42
N ILE A 18 -10.35 8.85 8.05
CA ILE A 18 -10.56 8.44 6.66
C ILE A 18 -11.59 9.31 5.92
N TRP A 19 -12.63 9.81 6.62
CA TRP A 19 -13.67 10.65 6.00
C TRP A 19 -13.44 12.16 6.12
N SER A 20 -12.42 12.62 6.85
CA SER A 20 -12.04 14.05 6.87
C SER A 20 -11.26 14.47 5.61
N HIS A 21 -10.84 13.53 4.76
CA HIS A 21 -9.95 13.79 3.62
C HIS A 21 -10.63 13.65 2.25
N PHE A 22 -11.92 13.28 2.20
CA PHE A 22 -12.68 13.16 0.95
C PHE A 22 -13.32 14.48 0.47
N ASP A 23 -13.30 15.55 1.28
CA ASP A 23 -13.78 16.90 0.91
C ASP A 23 -12.70 17.83 0.35
N VAL A 24 -11.60 17.30 -0.19
CA VAL A 24 -10.60 18.14 -0.90
C VAL A 24 -10.42 17.64 -2.33
N VAL A 25 -11.51 17.61 -3.07
CA VAL A 25 -11.46 17.74 -4.53
C VAL A 25 -11.96 19.14 -4.86
N LEU A 26 -10.97 20.05 -4.88
CA LEU A 26 -10.96 21.45 -5.37
C LEU A 26 -11.50 22.56 -4.44
N PRO A 27 -10.62 23.49 -4.03
CA PRO A 27 -10.94 24.90 -3.95
C PRO A 27 -10.45 25.61 -5.21
N SER A 28 -11.41 26.10 -6.00
CA SER A 28 -11.18 27.16 -6.99
C SER A 28 -10.59 28.38 -6.29
N ARG A 29 -9.38 28.78 -6.72
CA ARG A 29 -8.68 30.05 -6.42
C ARG A 29 -8.36 30.31 -4.94
N PHE A 30 -7.09 30.29 -4.56
CA PHE A 30 -6.51 31.39 -3.75
C PHE A 30 -5.01 31.54 -4.09
N TYR A 31 -4.77 32.50 -4.99
CA TYR A 31 -3.61 33.35 -5.30
C TYR A 31 -2.16 32.81 -5.22
N ALA A 32 -1.53 32.92 -6.38
CA ALA A 32 -0.13 33.18 -6.57
C ALA A 32 0.41 34.27 -5.64
N THR A 33 1.47 33.95 -4.91
CA THR A 33 2.58 34.87 -4.65
C THR A 33 3.83 34.15 -5.13
N HIS A 34 4.57 34.78 -6.04
CA HIS A 34 5.78 34.21 -6.63
C HIS A 34 6.84 34.10 -5.52
N SER A 35 7.15 32.87 -5.14
CA SER A 35 8.42 32.52 -4.50
C SER A 35 8.95 31.31 -5.25
N THR A 36 9.96 31.53 -6.10
CA THR A 36 10.67 30.49 -6.83
C THR A 36 11.49 29.67 -5.84
N ARG A 37 10.83 28.79 -5.10
CA ARG A 37 11.44 27.59 -4.56
C ARG A 37 10.86 26.47 -5.40
N ASP A 38 11.71 25.81 -6.17
CA ASP A 38 11.39 24.73 -7.10
C ASP A 38 10.52 23.66 -6.43
N TRP A 39 9.20 23.87 -6.41
CA TRP A 39 8.24 22.88 -5.95
C TRP A 39 8.18 21.84 -7.06
N VAL A 40 9.06 20.85 -6.95
CA VAL A 40 9.01 19.65 -7.76
C VAL A 40 7.69 18.99 -7.43
N ASP A 41 6.75 19.00 -8.38
CA ASP A 41 5.55 18.17 -8.28
C ASP A 41 6.01 16.73 -8.11
N VAL A 42 5.85 16.19 -6.91
CA VAL A 42 6.23 14.80 -6.60
C VAL A 42 5.24 13.90 -7.36
N PRO A 43 5.70 13.15 -8.37
CA PRO A 43 4.79 12.33 -9.17
C PRO A 43 4.18 11.24 -8.29
N LYS A 44 2.87 11.02 -8.44
CA LYS A 44 2.16 9.95 -7.73
C LYS A 44 2.81 8.59 -8.07
N PRO A 45 2.95 7.67 -7.08
CA PRO A 45 3.46 6.34 -7.34
C PRO A 45 2.65 5.61 -8.41
N LYS A 46 3.35 4.84 -9.26
CA LYS A 46 2.71 3.98 -10.25
C LYS A 46 1.75 3.01 -9.55
N ALA A 47 0.57 2.82 -10.14
CA ALA A 47 -0.41 1.86 -9.62
C ALA A 47 0.11 0.43 -9.72
N TYR A 48 -0.16 -0.39 -8.70
CA TYR A 48 0.16 -1.81 -8.66
C TYR A 48 -1.10 -2.65 -8.85
N ASN A 49 -1.11 -3.49 -9.88
CA ASN A 49 -2.27 -4.29 -10.31
C ASN A 49 -2.42 -5.64 -9.59
N GLY A 50 -1.49 -5.99 -8.70
CA GLY A 50 -1.48 -7.31 -8.04
C GLY A 50 -0.75 -8.40 -8.82
N ALA A 51 0.15 -8.05 -9.76
CA ALA A 51 1.03 -9.02 -10.40
C ALA A 51 1.87 -9.78 -9.37
N ARG A 52 1.86 -11.12 -9.42
CA ARG A 52 2.65 -11.98 -8.53
C ARG A 52 4.13 -12.04 -8.93
N ASP A 53 4.74 -10.88 -9.05
CA ASP A 53 6.12 -10.66 -9.43
C ASP A 53 6.82 -9.91 -8.28
N ALA A 54 7.88 -10.52 -7.73
CA ALA A 54 8.64 -9.95 -6.63
C ALA A 54 9.23 -8.58 -6.97
N LYS A 55 9.74 -8.41 -8.19
CA LYS A 55 10.36 -7.18 -8.65
C LYS A 55 9.34 -6.06 -8.81
N GLU A 56 8.17 -6.35 -9.37
CA GLU A 56 7.11 -5.34 -9.49
C GLU A 56 6.59 -4.90 -8.12
N LEU A 57 6.40 -5.86 -7.20
CA LEU A 57 5.96 -5.56 -5.84
C LEU A 57 7.00 -4.75 -5.06
N ASP A 58 8.29 -5.12 -5.13
CA ASP A 58 9.35 -4.36 -4.45
C ASP A 58 9.51 -2.96 -5.05
N ASN A 59 9.37 -2.81 -6.37
CA ASN A 59 9.37 -1.49 -7.02
C ASN A 59 8.21 -0.62 -6.52
N PHE A 60 7.00 -1.19 -6.40
CA PHE A 60 5.85 -0.49 -5.84
C PHE A 60 6.12 0.00 -4.42
N LEU A 61 6.59 -0.90 -3.54
CA LEU A 61 6.89 -0.56 -2.14
C LEU A 61 7.98 0.50 -2.02
N PHE A 62 9.01 0.42 -2.86
CA PHE A 62 10.08 1.40 -2.93
C PHE A 62 9.56 2.78 -3.35
N ASN A 63 8.74 2.84 -4.40
CA ASN A 63 8.15 4.08 -4.89
C ASN A 63 7.21 4.73 -3.87
N CYS A 64 6.40 3.94 -3.16
CA CYS A 64 5.58 4.44 -2.05
C CYS A 64 6.44 5.04 -0.95
N LYS A 65 7.51 4.34 -0.51
CA LYS A 65 8.42 4.86 0.51
C LYS A 65 9.01 6.20 0.09
N ARG A 66 9.54 6.29 -1.14
CA ARG A 66 10.10 7.53 -1.68
C ARG A 66 9.08 8.66 -1.69
N TYR A 67 7.87 8.38 -2.16
CA TYR A 67 6.79 9.36 -2.14
C TYR A 67 6.47 9.85 -0.72
N PHE A 68 6.46 8.95 0.27
CA PHE A 68 6.26 9.36 1.67
C PHE A 68 7.38 10.25 2.17
N ASP A 69 8.62 9.92 1.86
CA ASP A 69 9.80 10.70 2.26
C ASP A 69 9.76 12.08 1.58
N ASP A 70 9.49 12.14 0.27
CA ASP A 70 9.43 13.37 -0.52
C ASP A 70 8.25 14.28 -0.12
N MET A 71 7.10 13.69 0.26
CA MET A 71 5.91 14.42 0.74
C MET A 71 5.90 14.68 2.25
N GLY A 72 6.91 14.21 3.00
CA GLY A 72 6.98 14.35 4.45
C GLY A 72 5.87 13.60 5.22
N ILE A 73 5.33 12.51 4.67
CA ILE A 73 4.27 11.71 5.29
C ILE A 73 4.87 10.83 6.38
N ARG A 74 4.68 11.21 7.65
CA ARG A 74 5.19 10.48 8.82
C ARG A 74 4.15 9.59 9.50
N ASP A 75 2.89 9.95 9.40
CA ASP A 75 1.78 9.22 10.00
C ASP A 75 1.59 7.86 9.33
N GLU A 76 1.62 6.78 10.11
CA GLU A 76 1.60 5.41 9.60
C GLU A 76 0.26 5.07 8.94
N ALA A 77 -0.86 5.46 9.52
CA ALA A 77 -2.18 5.25 8.94
C ALA A 77 -2.33 6.00 7.60
N LYS A 78 -1.78 7.22 7.51
CA LYS A 78 -1.74 8.00 6.27
C LYS A 78 -0.87 7.35 5.20
N LYS A 79 0.24 6.70 5.56
CA LYS A 79 1.05 5.91 4.60
C LYS A 79 0.26 4.74 4.04
N VAL A 80 -0.41 3.97 4.91
CA VAL A 80 -1.25 2.83 4.50
C VAL A 80 -2.38 3.30 3.58
N SER A 81 -3.09 4.35 3.98
CA SER A 81 -4.14 4.97 3.15
C SER A 81 -3.61 5.41 1.78
N THR A 82 -2.49 6.13 1.75
CA THR A 82 -1.87 6.62 0.50
C THR A 82 -1.42 5.46 -0.41
N ALA A 83 -0.82 4.41 0.14
CA ALA A 83 -0.42 3.23 -0.62
C ALA A 83 -1.64 2.48 -1.18
N SER A 84 -2.72 2.35 -0.40
CA SER A 84 -3.94 1.70 -0.86
C SER A 84 -4.60 2.40 -2.06
N LEU A 85 -4.49 3.74 -2.12
CA LEU A 85 -4.95 4.55 -3.27
C LEU A 85 -4.10 4.36 -4.54
N CYS A 86 -2.99 3.62 -4.44
CA CYS A 86 -2.12 3.25 -5.54
C CYS A 86 -2.26 1.76 -5.92
N LEU A 87 -3.28 1.06 -5.42
CA LEU A 87 -3.60 -0.30 -5.83
C LEU A 87 -4.64 -0.28 -6.95
N SER A 88 -4.49 -1.19 -7.93
CA SER A 88 -5.46 -1.44 -9.00
C SER A 88 -5.80 -2.94 -9.09
N ASP A 89 -6.86 -3.25 -9.84
CA ASP A 89 -7.23 -4.62 -10.25
C ASP A 89 -7.28 -5.62 -9.08
N LEU A 90 -6.45 -6.66 -9.13
CA LEU A 90 -6.43 -7.73 -8.14
C LEU A 90 -5.98 -7.22 -6.76
N ALA A 91 -5.08 -6.25 -6.73
CA ALA A 91 -4.63 -5.64 -5.48
C ALA A 91 -5.73 -4.82 -4.80
N THR A 92 -6.58 -4.13 -5.58
CA THR A 92 -7.75 -3.42 -5.02
C THR A 92 -8.75 -4.39 -4.39
N LEU A 93 -8.98 -5.55 -5.00
CA LEU A 93 -9.89 -6.57 -4.45
C LEU A 93 -9.35 -7.15 -3.13
N TRP A 94 -8.05 -7.46 -3.08
CA TRP A 94 -7.39 -7.88 -1.85
C TRP A 94 -7.51 -6.82 -0.74
N TRP A 95 -7.25 -5.55 -1.07
CA TRP A 95 -7.38 -4.45 -0.11
C TRP A 95 -8.81 -4.32 0.42
N ARG A 96 -9.81 -4.38 -0.46
CA ARG A 96 -11.23 -4.32 -0.07
C ARG A 96 -11.61 -5.42 0.91
N ARG A 97 -11.08 -6.65 0.73
CA ARG A 97 -11.30 -7.75 1.67
C ARG A 97 -10.67 -7.45 3.03
N ASN A 98 -9.40 -7.08 3.06
CA ASN A 98 -8.70 -6.78 4.31
C ASN A 98 -9.32 -5.57 5.04
N TYR A 99 -9.81 -4.59 4.30
CA TYR A 99 -10.52 -3.45 4.86
C TYR A 99 -11.77 -3.91 5.64
N MET A 100 -12.58 -4.81 5.06
CA MET A 100 -13.75 -5.39 5.75
C MET A 100 -13.36 -6.24 6.96
N ASP A 101 -12.22 -6.93 6.90
CA ASP A 101 -11.69 -7.71 8.01
C ASP A 101 -11.17 -6.79 9.14
N MET A 102 -10.61 -5.62 8.82
CA MET A 102 -10.28 -4.58 9.79
C MET A 102 -11.54 -4.00 10.46
N GLU A 103 -12.62 -3.77 9.69
CA GLU A 103 -13.92 -3.32 10.26
C GLU A 103 -14.47 -4.33 11.28
N ARG A 104 -14.16 -5.61 11.09
CA ARG A 104 -14.55 -6.71 11.99
C ARG A 104 -13.55 -6.93 13.14
N GLY A 105 -12.42 -6.24 13.14
CA GLY A 105 -11.33 -6.40 14.11
C GLY A 105 -10.57 -7.73 13.98
N THR A 106 -10.65 -8.41 12.84
CA THR A 106 -9.97 -9.70 12.62
C THR A 106 -8.57 -9.55 12.02
N VAL A 107 -8.28 -8.40 11.41
CA VAL A 107 -6.99 -8.05 10.80
C VAL A 107 -6.59 -6.64 11.26
N HIS A 108 -5.30 -6.42 11.50
CA HIS A 108 -4.73 -5.13 11.86
C HIS A 108 -3.63 -4.74 10.87
N ILE A 109 -3.93 -3.79 9.97
CA ILE A 109 -2.97 -3.19 9.03
C ILE A 109 -2.90 -1.69 9.32
N ASP A 110 -2.46 -1.35 10.53
CA ASP A 110 -2.42 0.03 11.03
C ASP A 110 -1.08 0.72 10.72
N THR A 111 -0.05 -0.06 10.39
CA THR A 111 1.30 0.44 10.11
C THR A 111 1.78 0.13 8.70
N TRP A 112 2.76 0.90 8.22
CA TRP A 112 3.43 0.62 6.96
C TRP A 112 4.14 -0.74 6.99
N ALA A 113 4.61 -1.17 8.17
CA ALA A 113 5.23 -2.49 8.35
C ALA A 113 4.22 -3.62 8.16
N ASP A 114 3.03 -3.50 8.75
CA ASP A 114 1.95 -4.47 8.57
C ASP A 114 1.50 -4.53 7.12
N PHE A 115 1.32 -3.38 6.47
CA PHE A 115 0.93 -3.33 5.06
C PHE A 115 1.93 -4.07 4.17
N LYS A 116 3.23 -3.83 4.36
CA LYS A 116 4.29 -4.55 3.65
C LYS A 116 4.24 -6.05 3.89
N ARG A 117 3.99 -6.49 5.13
CA ARG A 117 3.89 -7.91 5.48
C ARG A 117 2.73 -8.57 4.75
N GLU A 118 1.54 -8.00 4.85
CA GLU A 118 0.32 -8.61 4.29
C GLU A 118 0.33 -8.59 2.76
N ILE A 119 0.79 -7.51 2.13
CA ILE A 119 0.84 -7.44 0.65
C ILE A 119 1.89 -8.41 0.09
N LYS A 120 3.03 -8.60 0.78
CA LYS A 120 4.03 -9.60 0.41
C LYS A 120 3.49 -11.02 0.62
N ALA A 121 2.82 -11.30 1.72
CA ALA A 121 2.19 -12.60 1.94
C ALA A 121 1.20 -12.98 0.83
N GLN A 122 0.47 -11.99 0.29
CA GLN A 122 -0.52 -12.22 -0.76
C GLN A 122 0.07 -12.35 -2.17
N PHE A 123 1.04 -11.49 -2.52
CA PHE A 123 1.47 -11.30 -3.90
C PHE A 123 2.92 -11.69 -4.17
N TYR A 124 3.72 -11.98 -3.15
CA TYR A 124 5.07 -12.45 -3.37
C TYR A 124 5.04 -13.91 -3.86
N PRO A 125 5.67 -14.24 -5.00
CA PRO A 125 5.65 -15.60 -5.53
C PRO A 125 6.40 -16.56 -4.59
N GLN A 126 5.72 -17.59 -4.10
CA GLN A 126 6.30 -18.65 -3.25
C GLN A 126 7.52 -19.35 -3.88
N ASN A 127 7.65 -19.33 -5.21
CA ASN A 127 8.69 -20.08 -5.92
C ASN A 127 10.10 -19.49 -5.87
N VAL A 128 10.32 -18.23 -5.48
CA VAL A 128 11.70 -17.68 -5.40
C VAL A 128 12.52 -18.44 -4.33
N GLU A 129 11.86 -18.88 -3.26
CA GLU A 129 12.49 -19.61 -2.16
C GLU A 129 12.67 -21.12 -2.46
N LEU A 130 11.79 -21.69 -3.29
CA LEU A 130 11.91 -23.08 -3.76
C LEU A 130 12.94 -23.22 -4.87
N GLU A 131 13.01 -22.27 -5.80
CA GLU A 131 14.02 -22.24 -6.87
C GLU A 131 15.43 -22.07 -6.27
N ALA A 132 15.61 -21.17 -5.28
CA ALA A 132 16.88 -21.01 -4.58
C ALA A 132 17.37 -22.33 -3.94
N ARG A 133 16.49 -23.04 -3.20
CA ARG A 133 16.82 -24.35 -2.62
C ARG A 133 17.10 -25.43 -3.67
N ARG A 134 16.38 -25.41 -4.80
CA ARG A 134 16.55 -26.39 -5.87
C ARG A 134 17.86 -26.17 -6.65
N PHE A 135 18.25 -24.92 -6.88
CA PHE A 135 19.56 -24.58 -7.46
C PHE A 135 20.70 -24.92 -6.51
N GLU A 136 20.58 -24.63 -5.22
CA GLU A 136 21.58 -24.97 -4.21
C GLU A 136 21.84 -26.48 -4.14
N GLY A 137 20.78 -27.29 -4.11
CA GLY A 137 20.92 -28.76 -4.18
C GLY A 137 21.52 -29.30 -5.49
N GLN A 138 21.39 -28.59 -6.61
CA GLN A 138 22.03 -28.97 -7.88
C GLN A 138 23.52 -28.60 -7.94
N LEU A 139 23.93 -27.54 -7.24
CA LEU A 139 25.33 -27.12 -7.18
C LEU A 139 26.15 -28.07 -6.29
N GLU A 140 25.60 -28.53 -5.17
CA GLU A 140 26.27 -29.50 -4.29
C GLU A 140 26.46 -30.88 -4.95
N GLN A 141 25.49 -31.32 -5.76
CA GLN A 141 25.59 -32.57 -6.53
C GLN A 141 26.69 -32.53 -7.61
N LYS A 142 26.91 -31.37 -8.25
CA LYS A 142 27.89 -31.22 -9.33
C LYS A 142 29.35 -31.14 -8.85
N TRP A 143 29.59 -30.77 -7.60
CA TRP A 143 30.94 -30.60 -7.03
C TRP A 143 31.32 -31.63 -5.97
N GLY A 144 30.39 -32.53 -5.57
CA GLY A 144 30.63 -33.63 -4.64
C GLY A 144 30.90 -34.99 -5.29
N SER A 145 31.21 -35.03 -6.60
CA SER A 145 31.49 -36.27 -7.35
C SER A 145 32.83 -36.25 -8.12
N ASP A 146 33.73 -35.32 -7.82
CA ASP A 146 35.13 -35.32 -8.29
C ASP A 146 36.10 -35.68 -7.15
#